data_AF-A0A0G0WIQ6-F1
#
_entry.id   AF-A0A0G0WIQ6-F1
#
_cell.length_a   1.000
_cell.length_b   1.000
_cell.length_c   1.000
_cell.angle_alpha   90.00
_cell.angle_beta   90.00
_cell.angle_gamma   90.00
#
_symmetry.space_group_name_H-M   'P 1'
#
loop_
_entity.id
_entity.type
_entity.pdbx_description
1 polymer ?
#
loop_
_entity_poly.entity_id
_entity_poly.type
_entity_poly.pdbx_seq_one_letter_code
_entity_poly.pdbx_strand_id
1 'polypeptide(L)'
;MPSIEELQLEIETIKKRNQRVESDKAWETCWTRKIIILFLTYIVIVIFFFFAQLPKPFINAIVPAIAFALSTLTVPLFKKWWLKV
;
A
#
# COMPACT_ATOMS: atom_id res chain seq x y z
N MET A 1 11.68 26.41 -31.26
CA MET A 1 11.90 24.99 -30.93
C MET A 1 12.84 24.97 -29.74
N PRO A 2 12.59 24.14 -28.70
CA PRO A 2 13.51 24.07 -27.59
C PRO A 2 14.89 23.65 -28.07
N SER A 3 15.93 24.19 -27.44
CA SER A 3 17.30 23.84 -27.77
C SER A 3 17.62 22.41 -27.28
N ILE A 4 18.65 21.79 -27.84
CA ILE A 4 19.11 20.47 -27.38
C ILE A 4 19.49 20.52 -25.89
N GLU A 5 20.03 21.64 -25.42
CA GLU A 5 20.43 21.86 -24.03
C GLU A 5 19.20 21.96 -23.11
N GLU A 6 18.15 22.67 -23.52
CA GLU A 6 16.88 22.74 -22.79
C GLU A 6 16.24 21.36 -22.64
N LEU A 7 16.22 20.57 -23.73
CA LEU A 7 15.71 19.19 -23.70
C LEU A 7 16.52 18.28 -22.78
N GLN A 8 17.86 18.43 -22.73
CA GLN A 8 18.71 17.67 -21.81
C GLN A 8 18.37 17.99 -20.34
N LEU A 9 18.18 19.27 -20.01
CA LEU A 9 17.80 19.70 -18.66
C LEU A 9 16.43 19.14 -18.23
N GLU A 10 15.45 19.16 -19.15
CA GLU A 10 14.13 18.57 -18.90
C GLU A 10 14.22 17.07 -18.65
N ILE A 11 15.00 16.34 -19.47
CA ILE A 11 15.21 14.90 -19.30
C ILE A 11 15.83 14.58 -17.93
N GLU A 12 16.85 15.34 -17.51
CA GLU A 12 17.45 15.15 -16.18
C GLU A 12 16.45 15.39 -15.05
N THR A 13 15.62 16.43 -15.18
CA THR A 13 14.58 16.76 -14.19
C THR A 13 13.54 15.64 -14.10
N ILE A 14 13.11 15.12 -15.25
CA ILE A 14 12.18 13.98 -15.32
C ILE A 14 12.80 12.73 -14.68
N LYS A 15 14.08 12.42 -14.98
CA LYS A 15 14.78 11.26 -14.41
C LYS A 15 14.89 11.36 -12.88
N LYS A 16 15.29 12.52 -12.35
CA LYS A 16 15.38 12.78 -10.90
C LYS A 16 14.02 12.58 -10.22
N ARG A 17 12.94 13.11 -10.81
CA ARG A 17 11.59 12.93 -10.29
C ARG A 17 11.15 11.46 -10.35
N ASN A 18 11.37 10.79 -11.48
CA ASN A 18 11.00 9.39 -11.66
C ASN A 18 11.73 8.49 -10.66
N GLN A 19 13.01 8.74 -10.36
CA GLN A 19 13.75 8.00 -9.34
C GLN A 19 13.08 8.06 -7.96
N ARG A 20 12.63 9.27 -7.54
CA ARG A 20 11.87 9.43 -6.29
C ARG A 20 10.56 8.64 -6.33
N VAL A 21 9.78 8.81 -7.41
CA VAL A 21 8.48 8.15 -7.57
C VAL A 21 8.59 6.62 -7.58
N GLU A 22 9.59 6.05 -8.26
CA GLU A 22 9.79 4.61 -8.29
C GLU A 22 10.24 4.06 -6.93
N SER A 23 11.02 4.82 -6.17
CA SER A 23 11.39 4.45 -4.79
C SER A 23 10.14 4.41 -3.89
N ASP A 24 9.27 5.42 -4.00
CA ASP A 24 8.00 5.46 -3.26
C ASP A 24 7.10 4.29 -3.66
N LYS A 25 6.91 4.04 -4.96
CA LYS A 25 6.12 2.88 -5.45
C LYS A 25 6.68 1.55 -4.96
N ALA A 26 8.00 1.39 -4.94
CA ALA A 26 8.64 0.19 -4.42
C ALA A 26 8.31 -0.01 -2.94
N TRP A 27 8.34 1.07 -2.14
CA TRP A 27 7.88 1.03 -0.75
C TRP A 27 6.39 0.70 -0.64
N GLU A 28 5.53 1.29 -1.47
CA GLU A 28 4.09 1.02 -1.42
C GLU A 28 3.72 -0.42 -1.74
N THR A 29 4.50 -1.04 -2.62
CA THR A 29 4.26 -2.39 -3.12
C THR A 29 5.01 -3.47 -2.34
N CYS A 30 5.98 -3.10 -1.50
CA CYS A 30 6.78 -4.06 -0.75
C CYS A 30 5.95 -4.83 0.30
N TRP A 31 6.38 -6.05 0.59
CA TRP A 31 5.79 -6.89 1.62
C TRP A 31 5.97 -6.32 3.04
N THR A 32 7.05 -5.59 3.27
CA THR A 32 7.35 -4.97 4.57
C THR A 32 6.22 -4.06 5.03
N ARG A 33 5.75 -3.15 4.16
CA ARG A 33 4.61 -2.27 4.45
C ARG A 33 3.34 -3.07 4.74
N LYS A 34 3.05 -4.13 3.97
CA LYS A 34 1.87 -4.97 4.18
C LYS A 34 1.89 -5.66 5.55
N ILE A 35 3.04 -6.19 5.95
CA ILE A 35 3.22 -6.84 7.26
C ILE A 35 3.07 -5.84 8.40
N ILE A 36 3.67 -4.63 8.27
CA ILE A 36 3.53 -3.56 9.26
C ILE A 36 2.06 -3.19 9.44
N ILE A 37 1.33 -2.94 8.35
CA ILE A 37 -0.08 -2.57 8.42
C ILE A 37 -0.91 -3.71 9.02
N LEU A 38 -0.69 -4.96 8.59
CA LEU A 38 -1.36 -6.14 9.14
C LEU A 38 -1.20 -6.24 10.67
N PHE A 39 0.03 -6.06 11.15
CA PHE A 39 0.36 -6.14 12.57
C PHE A 39 -0.27 -4.99 13.37
N LEU A 40 -0.18 -3.76 12.87
CA LEU A 40 -0.81 -2.59 13.49
C LEU A 40 -2.33 -2.72 13.54
N THR A 41 -2.96 -3.15 12.44
CA THR A 41 -4.40 -3.42 12.40
C THR A 41 -4.80 -4.47 13.43
N TYR A 42 -4.06 -5.57 13.52
CA TYR A 42 -4.33 -6.61 14.52
C TYR A 42 -4.27 -6.04 15.94
N ILE A 43 -3.20 -5.30 16.29
CA ILE A 43 -3.05 -4.70 17.63
C ILE A 43 -4.21 -3.76 17.95
N VAL A 44 -4.55 -2.84 17.05
CA VAL A 44 -5.62 -1.87 17.26
C VAL A 44 -6.96 -2.57 17.50
N ILE A 45 -7.27 -3.60 16.72
CA ILE A 45 -8.52 -4.35 16.86
C ILE A 45 -8.54 -5.18 18.15
N VAL A 46 -7.42 -5.82 18.53
CA VAL A 46 -7.33 -6.55 19.81
C VAL A 46 -7.59 -5.60 20.97
N ILE A 47 -6.95 -4.42 20.98
CA ILE A 47 -7.16 -3.41 22.01
C ILE A 47 -8.63 -3.01 22.05
N PHE A 48 -9.22 -2.68 20.89
CA PHE A 48 -10.62 -2.30 20.80
C PHE A 48 -11.56 -3.40 21.33
N PHE A 49 -11.35 -4.66 20.95
CA PHE A 49 -12.18 -5.79 21.42
C PHE A 49 -12.02 -6.06 22.91
N PHE A 50 -10.83 -5.83 23.47
CA PHE A 50 -10.59 -5.93 24.90
C PHE A 50 -11.39 -4.87 25.68
N PHE A 51 -11.34 -3.60 25.24
CA PHE A 51 -12.11 -2.51 25.86
C PHE A 51 -13.62 -2.67 25.69
N ALA A 52 -14.06 -3.20 24.54
CA ALA A 52 -15.46 -3.46 24.25
C ALA A 52 -16.01 -4.75 24.92
N GLN A 53 -15.20 -5.45 25.71
CA GLN A 53 -15.56 -6.71 26.40
C GLN A 53 -16.14 -7.77 25.45
N LEU A 54 -15.65 -7.81 24.21
CA LEU A 54 -16.10 -8.79 23.23
C LEU A 54 -15.48 -10.16 23.50
N PRO A 55 -16.21 -11.26 23.24
CA PRO A 55 -15.69 -12.60 23.46
C PRO A 55 -14.51 -12.88 22.53
N LYS A 56 -13.50 -13.60 23.03
CA LYS A 56 -12.33 -14.08 22.26
C LYS A 56 -11.64 -12.97 21.42
N PRO A 57 -11.19 -11.86 22.06
CA PRO A 57 -10.67 -10.68 21.35
C PRO A 57 -9.49 -10.99 20.43
N PHE A 58 -8.58 -11.87 20.85
CA PHE A 58 -7.42 -12.29 20.05
C PHE A 58 -7.80 -13.10 18.79
N ILE A 59 -8.79 -13.98 18.90
CA ILE A 59 -9.23 -14.81 17.76
C ILE A 59 -10.05 -13.96 16.79
N ASN A 60 -10.95 -13.14 17.31
CA ASN A 60 -11.83 -12.33 16.47
C ASN A 60 -11.06 -11.23 15.73
N ALA A 61 -9.97 -10.71 16.31
CA ALA A 61 -9.12 -9.72 15.66
C ALA A 61 -8.37 -10.26 14.42
N ILE A 62 -8.31 -11.58 14.23
CA ILE A 62 -7.78 -12.19 13.01
C ILE A 62 -8.65 -11.86 11.80
N VAL A 63 -9.97 -11.72 11.98
CA VAL A 63 -10.90 -11.48 10.86
C VAL A 63 -10.58 -10.17 10.13
N PRO A 64 -10.44 -9.01 10.81
CA PRO A 64 -10.02 -7.77 10.13
C PRO A 64 -8.62 -7.83 9.53
N ALA A 65 -7.68 -8.55 10.15
CA ALA A 65 -6.33 -8.72 9.60
C ALA A 65 -6.35 -9.51 8.29
N ILE A 66 -7.10 -10.62 8.23
CA ILE A 66 -7.29 -11.41 7.01
C ILE A 66 -8.03 -10.59 5.95
N ALA A 67 -9.08 -9.84 6.33
CA ALA A 67 -9.80 -8.98 5.40
C ALA A 67 -8.87 -7.93 4.76
N PHE A 68 -8.00 -7.30 5.56
CA PHE A 68 -6.98 -6.40 5.03
C PHE A 68 -6.05 -7.13 4.05
N ALA A 69 -5.49 -8.28 4.43
CA ALA A 69 -4.60 -9.06 3.57
C ALA A 69 -5.26 -9.42 2.23
N LEU A 70 -6.50 -9.91 2.26
CA LEU A 70 -7.27 -10.23 1.06
C LEU A 70 -7.50 -9.00 0.18
N SER A 71 -7.82 -7.84 0.76
CA SER A 71 -7.98 -6.60 -0.01
C SER A 71 -6.69 -6.21 -0.76
N THR A 72 -5.52 -6.43 -0.17
CA THR A 72 -4.24 -6.15 -0.85
C THR A 72 -3.98 -7.05 -2.05
N LEU A 73 -4.61 -8.23 -2.11
CA LEU A 73 -4.48 -9.19 -3.21
C LEU A 73 -5.54 -8.98 -4.29
N THR A 74 -6.76 -8.60 -3.90
CA THR A 74 -7.90 -8.48 -4.83
C THR A 74 -7.94 -7.13 -5.54
N VAL A 75 -7.60 -6.02 -4.88
CA VAL A 75 -7.64 -4.67 -5.47
C VAL A 75 -6.82 -4.54 -6.77
N PRO A 76 -5.60 -5.10 -6.89
CA PRO A 76 -4.86 -5.10 -8.15
C PRO A 76 -5.57 -5.83 -9.30
N LEU A 77 -6.31 -6.90 -8.99
CA LEU A 77 -7.10 -7.64 -9.99
C LEU A 77 -8.27 -6.81 -10.47
N PHE A 78 -9.01 -6.17 -9.55
CA PHE A 78 -10.09 -5.25 -9.90
C PHE A 78 -9.59 -4.06 -10.72
N LYS A 79 -8.42 -3.50 -10.39
CA LYS A 79 -7.78 -2.43 -11.18
C LYS A 79 -7.51 -2.89 -12.61
N LYS A 80 -6.95 -4.10 -12.81
CA LYS A 80 -6.68 -4.65 -14.14
C LYS A 80 -7.96 -4.88 -14.95
N TRP A 81 -9.05 -5.27 -14.29
CA TRP A 81 -10.35 -5.43 -14.93
C TRP A 81 -10.94 -4.08 -15.34
N TRP A 82 -10.97 -3.10 -14.44
CA TRP A 82 -11.49 -1.75 -14.71
C TRP A 82 -10.77 -1.05 -15.87
N LEU A 83 -9.45 -1.19 -15.98
CA LEU A 83 -8.67 -0.60 -17.08
C LEU A 83 -8.92 -1.26 -18.45
N LYS A 84 -9.60 -2.41 -18.49
CA LYS A 84 -9.98 -3.11 -19.74
C LYS A 84 -11.42 -2.85 -20.17
N VAL A 85 -12.25 -2.31 -19.27
CA VAL A 85 -13.63 -1.86 -19.55
C VAL A 85 -13.56 -0.52 -20.26
#